data_AF-A0A7I8L0Q0-F1
#
_entry.id   AF-A0A7I8L0Q0-F1
#
_cell.length_a   1.000
_cell.length_b   1.000
_cell.length_c   1.000
_cell.angle_alpha   90.00
_cell.angle_beta   90.00
_cell.angle_gamma   90.00
#
_symmetry.space_group_name_H-M   'P 1'
#
loop_
_entity.id
_entity.type
_entity.pdbx_description
1 polymer ?
#
loop_
_entity_poly.entity_id
_entity_poly.type
_entity_poly.pdbx_seq_one_letter_code
_entity_poly.pdbx_strand_id
1 'polypeptide(L)'
;MWDRLPLDLLAQIFSFLPPGVLARAMATCRHWRACAVSHPAPRGGPRREGVFPWFLAVCNRAAGAGSPPCFVYVPELRRWHILPLDFLHFSVRLVSPVAAGLLLCRLGTGGRLLLCNPFTRQHRLLPELMTPRSSPAVGVVAGGAASFKVFVAGGATAGGYEPTLEVYDSTLGSWRRAGTTPAGFAVRLTVWTPNECVVAGGVVYWMTSARAYSVMGLEVATGAWREVKAPLAERLQWAALVERRSGQLGLVGGCGGAEGRVWELVEGDEWVVVGEVPAEAAGRISGGGTTRCVGREGEVYLYGELGQGMAVGRELEGRWEWEWVDGCFSVLGAELKALPGAAAAPLKGVLLHPTLSPSFCFLHQDP
;
A
#
# COMPACT_ATOMS: atom_id res chain seq x y z
N MET A 1 -1.05 -4.74 -40.83
CA MET A 1 -2.20 -5.52 -40.32
C MET A 1 -2.91 -4.75 -39.20
N TRP A 2 -2.16 -4.24 -38.21
CA TRP A 2 -2.70 -3.48 -37.08
C TRP A 2 -3.23 -2.07 -37.44
N ASP A 3 -2.75 -1.47 -38.54
CA ASP A 3 -3.12 -0.10 -38.95
C ASP A 3 -4.54 0.03 -39.53
N ARG A 4 -5.26 -1.09 -39.69
CA ARG A 4 -6.63 -1.12 -40.25
C ARG A 4 -7.71 -1.39 -39.18
N LEU A 5 -7.32 -1.60 -37.93
CA LEU A 5 -8.27 -1.82 -36.85
C LEU A 5 -8.81 -0.46 -36.34
N PRO A 6 -10.14 -0.34 -36.14
CA PRO A 6 -10.73 0.81 -35.45
C PRO A 6 -10.08 1.08 -34.09
N LEU A 7 -9.96 2.36 -33.74
CA LEU A 7 -9.33 2.81 -32.50
C LEU A 7 -9.97 2.16 -31.26
N ASP A 8 -11.30 2.00 -31.25
CA ASP A 8 -12.03 1.42 -30.13
C ASP A 8 -11.67 -0.06 -29.90
N LEU A 9 -11.48 -0.84 -30.98
CA LEU A 9 -11.07 -2.24 -30.89
C LEU A 9 -9.62 -2.37 -30.42
N LEU A 10 -8.71 -1.53 -30.93
CA LEU A 10 -7.33 -1.50 -30.46
C LEU A 10 -7.24 -1.08 -28.99
N ALA A 11 -8.01 -0.07 -28.60
CA ALA A 11 -8.10 0.40 -27.22
C ALA A 11 -8.61 -0.71 -26.30
N GLN A 12 -9.65 -1.45 -26.71
CA GLN A 12 -10.14 -2.62 -25.98
C GLN A 12 -9.10 -3.74 -25.88
N ILE A 13 -8.36 -4.05 -26.94
CA ILE A 13 -7.27 -5.04 -26.91
C ILE A 13 -6.18 -4.58 -25.92
N PHE A 14 -5.81 -3.30 -25.95
CA PHE A 14 -4.78 -2.74 -25.07
C PHE A 14 -5.22 -2.74 -23.60
N SER A 15 -6.52 -2.58 -23.35
CA SER A 15 -7.14 -2.74 -22.04
C SER A 15 -6.88 -4.12 -21.40
N PHE A 16 -6.58 -5.13 -22.23
CA PHE A 16 -6.25 -6.49 -21.82
C PHE A 16 -4.75 -6.77 -21.71
N LEU A 17 -3.85 -5.82 -21.99
CA LEU A 17 -2.42 -6.05 -21.91
C LEU A 17 -1.89 -5.92 -20.48
N PRO A 18 -0.97 -6.79 -20.03
CA PRO A 18 -0.25 -6.58 -18.78
C PRO A 18 0.48 -5.23 -18.80
N PRO A 19 0.64 -4.55 -17.66
CA PRO A 19 1.17 -3.18 -17.63
C PRO A 19 2.56 -3.03 -18.27
N GLY A 20 3.45 -4.01 -18.12
CA GLY A 20 4.74 -4.00 -18.82
C GLY A 20 4.64 -4.11 -20.34
N VAL A 21 3.66 -4.86 -20.86
CA VAL A 21 3.40 -4.98 -22.31
C VAL A 21 2.74 -3.70 -22.82
N LEU A 22 1.78 -3.16 -22.07
CA LEU A 22 1.11 -1.90 -22.39
C LEU A 22 2.10 -0.73 -22.44
N ALA A 23 3.06 -0.67 -21.50
CA ALA A 23 4.13 0.34 -21.53
C ALA A 23 4.95 0.26 -22.81
N ARG A 24 5.37 -0.95 -23.21
CA ARG A 24 6.10 -1.14 -24.47
C ARG A 24 5.25 -0.76 -25.68
N ALA A 25 3.96 -1.12 -25.69
CA ALA A 25 3.04 -0.75 -26.75
C ALA A 25 2.86 0.77 -26.87
N MET A 26 2.74 1.50 -25.77
CA MET A 26 2.66 2.97 -25.80
C MET A 26 3.95 3.65 -26.26
N ALA A 27 5.10 2.98 -26.14
CA ALA A 27 6.39 3.49 -26.58
C ALA A 27 6.65 3.30 -28.09
N THR A 28 5.85 2.48 -28.79
CA THR A 28 6.08 2.21 -30.22
C THR A 28 5.69 3.38 -31.12
N CYS A 29 4.50 3.96 -30.94
CA CYS A 29 4.03 5.08 -31.76
C CYS A 29 2.91 5.89 -31.07
N ARG A 30 2.65 7.10 -31.59
CA ARG A 30 1.62 8.00 -31.05
C ARG A 30 0.20 7.41 -31.13
N HIS A 31 -0.10 6.64 -32.18
CA HIS A 31 -1.41 6.02 -32.37
C HIS A 31 -1.69 4.96 -31.29
N TRP A 32 -0.73 4.08 -31.02
CA TRP A 32 -0.83 3.05 -29.97
C TRP A 32 -0.93 3.68 -28.58
N ARG A 33 -0.18 4.76 -28.35
CA ARG A 33 -0.33 5.56 -27.13
C ARG A 33 -1.75 6.12 -26.98
N ALA A 34 -2.33 6.68 -28.04
CA ALA A 34 -3.71 7.18 -28.00
C ALA A 34 -4.72 6.05 -27.68
N CYS A 35 -4.56 4.88 -28.30
CA CYS A 35 -5.40 3.71 -28.04
C CYS A 35 -5.34 3.28 -26.57
N ALA A 36 -4.13 3.15 -26.00
CA ALA A 36 -3.91 2.74 -24.61
C ALA A 36 -4.55 3.69 -23.58
N VAL A 37 -4.64 4.98 -23.92
CA VAL A 37 -5.19 6.02 -23.05
C VAL A 37 -6.72 6.10 -23.17
N SER A 38 -7.28 5.79 -24.35
CA SER A 38 -8.70 5.94 -24.65
C SER A 38 -9.64 4.91 -23.99
N HIS A 39 -9.20 3.66 -23.80
CA HIS A 39 -9.94 2.67 -23.00
C HIS A 39 -9.09 2.21 -21.82
N PRO A 40 -9.30 2.80 -20.62
CA PRO A 40 -8.74 2.20 -19.43
C PRO A 40 -9.24 0.75 -19.29
N ALA A 41 -8.35 -0.16 -18.89
CA ALA A 41 -8.68 -1.57 -18.61
C ALA A 41 -9.99 -1.66 -17.80
N PRO A 42 -10.93 -2.57 -18.11
CA PRO A 42 -12.12 -2.76 -17.29
C PRO A 42 -11.69 -3.09 -15.85
N ARG A 43 -11.82 -2.11 -14.96
CA ARG A 43 -11.42 -2.20 -13.55
C ARG A 43 -12.56 -2.88 -12.79
N GLY A 44 -12.41 -4.18 -12.55
CA GLY A 44 -13.43 -5.02 -11.92
C GLY A 44 -13.78 -6.31 -12.67
N GLY A 45 -13.06 -6.64 -13.75
CA GLY A 45 -13.16 -7.97 -14.37
C GLY A 45 -12.68 -9.08 -13.42
N PRO A 46 -13.03 -10.36 -13.69
CA PRO A 46 -12.55 -11.48 -12.89
C PRO A 46 -11.03 -11.41 -12.74
N ARG A 47 -10.57 -11.64 -11.51
CA ARG A 47 -9.14 -11.67 -11.16
C ARG A 47 -8.40 -12.47 -12.22
N ARG A 48 -7.49 -11.83 -12.93
CA ARG A 48 -6.66 -12.53 -13.91
C ARG A 48 -5.68 -13.41 -13.15
N GLU A 49 -5.79 -14.71 -13.36
CA GLU A 49 -4.80 -15.66 -12.86
C GLU A 49 -3.41 -15.25 -13.35
N GLY A 50 -2.46 -15.17 -12.43
CA GLY A 50 -1.06 -14.88 -12.74
C GLY A 50 -0.66 -13.41 -12.85
N VAL A 51 -1.52 -12.44 -12.51
CA VAL A 51 -1.10 -11.02 -12.34
C VAL A 51 -0.97 -10.70 -10.87
N PHE A 52 0.24 -10.45 -10.42
CA PHE A 52 0.55 -10.19 -9.02
C PHE A 52 0.83 -8.69 -8.80
N PRO A 53 0.38 -8.09 -7.67
CA PRO A 53 0.75 -6.72 -7.37
C PRO A 53 2.27 -6.57 -7.27
N TRP A 54 2.78 -5.44 -7.75
CA TRP A 54 4.19 -5.12 -7.63
C TRP A 54 4.51 -4.66 -6.22
N PHE A 55 5.66 -5.09 -5.70
CA PHE A 55 6.16 -4.64 -4.41
C PHE A 55 6.99 -3.38 -4.60
N LEU A 56 6.53 -2.27 -4.03
CA LEU A 56 7.21 -0.98 -4.03
C LEU A 56 7.84 -0.76 -2.66
N ALA A 57 9.16 -0.62 -2.62
CA ALA A 57 9.93 -0.24 -1.43
C ALA A 57 10.33 1.24 -1.51
N VAL A 58 9.77 2.07 -0.64
CA VAL A 58 10.07 3.51 -0.57
C VAL A 58 10.89 3.81 0.69
N CYS A 59 12.00 4.51 0.52
CA CYS A 59 12.85 4.93 1.64
C CYS A 59 12.20 6.10 2.40
N ASN A 60 11.62 5.85 3.56
CA ASN A 60 11.01 6.89 4.39
C ASN A 60 12.12 7.63 5.17
N ARG A 61 12.77 8.59 4.48
CA ARG A 61 13.79 9.58 4.93
C ARG A 61 14.99 9.54 3.97
N ALA A 62 14.83 10.10 2.78
CA ALA A 62 16.01 10.53 2.05
C ALA A 62 16.65 11.67 2.84
N ALA A 63 17.88 11.48 3.30
CA ALA A 63 18.68 12.54 3.91
C ALA A 63 19.08 13.54 2.81
N GLY A 64 18.16 14.43 2.43
CA GLY A 64 18.35 15.41 1.36
C GLY A 64 17.06 16.08 0.90
N ALA A 65 17.20 17.19 0.17
CA ALA A 65 16.10 18.00 -0.37
C ALA A 65 15.42 17.38 -1.62
N GLY A 66 15.29 16.06 -1.69
CA GLY A 66 14.80 15.33 -2.86
C GLY A 66 13.78 14.24 -2.53
N SER A 67 13.06 13.78 -3.56
CA SER A 67 12.11 12.66 -3.48
C SER A 67 12.86 11.37 -3.13
N PRO A 68 12.29 10.51 -2.26
CA PRO A 68 12.98 9.29 -1.87
C PRO A 68 13.11 8.31 -3.06
N PRO A 69 14.22 7.56 -3.16
CA PRO A 69 14.30 6.50 -4.15
C PRO A 69 13.21 5.45 -3.87
N CYS A 70 12.56 5.01 -4.94
CA CYS A 70 11.57 3.94 -4.92
C CYS A 70 12.09 2.76 -5.73
N PHE A 71 12.17 1.60 -5.10
CA PHE A 71 12.55 0.35 -5.71
C PHE A 71 11.31 -0.49 -5.93
N VAL A 72 11.25 -1.20 -7.05
CA VAL A 72 10.08 -1.99 -7.43
C VAL A 72 10.53 -3.38 -7.80
N TYR A 73 9.99 -4.37 -7.11
CA TYR A 73 10.11 -5.75 -7.52
C TYR A 73 8.89 -6.12 -8.39
N VAL A 74 9.19 -6.63 -9.58
CA VAL A 74 8.19 -7.08 -10.55
C VAL A 74 8.15 -8.61 -10.49
N PRO A 75 7.11 -9.23 -9.89
CA PRO A 75 7.06 -10.67 -9.69
C PRO A 75 7.15 -11.46 -11.00
N GLU A 76 6.53 -10.98 -12.08
CA GLU A 76 6.53 -11.65 -13.37
C GLU A 76 7.92 -11.71 -14.03
N LEU A 77 8.79 -10.77 -13.68
CA LEU A 77 10.17 -10.69 -14.19
C LEU A 77 11.20 -11.19 -13.18
N ARG A 78 10.78 -11.47 -11.95
CA ARG A 78 11.64 -11.79 -10.80
C ARG A 78 12.81 -10.81 -10.68
N ARG A 79 12.54 -9.51 -10.86
CA ARG A 79 13.59 -8.49 -11.00
C ARG A 79 13.23 -7.17 -10.34
N TRP A 80 14.23 -6.59 -9.68
CA TRP A 80 14.21 -5.24 -9.13
C TRP A 80 14.47 -4.17 -10.19
N HIS A 81 13.71 -3.08 -10.10
CA HIS A 81 13.81 -1.88 -10.93
C HIS A 81 13.78 -0.63 -10.04
N ILE A 82 14.30 0.49 -10.54
CA ILE A 82 14.12 1.80 -9.91
C ILE A 82 12.92 2.48 -10.57
N LEU A 83 12.00 2.98 -9.75
CA LEU A 83 10.88 3.82 -10.17
C LEU A 83 11.16 5.25 -9.68
N PRO A 84 11.61 6.17 -10.57
CA PRO A 84 11.93 7.52 -10.14
C PRO A 84 10.68 8.28 -9.69
N LEU A 85 10.75 8.89 -8.50
CA LEU A 85 9.72 9.79 -7.97
C LEU A 85 10.13 11.27 -8.10
N ASP A 86 11.04 11.57 -9.02
CA ASP A 86 11.63 12.88 -9.32
C ASP A 86 10.61 13.97 -9.72
N PHE A 87 9.44 13.59 -10.21
CA PHE A 87 8.32 14.49 -10.49
C PHE A 87 7.64 15.04 -9.22
N LEU A 88 7.96 14.49 -8.04
CA LEU A 88 7.52 14.99 -6.75
C LEU A 88 8.59 15.93 -6.21
N HIS A 89 8.46 17.23 -6.48
CA HIS A 89 9.40 18.26 -6.02
C HIS A 89 9.29 18.57 -4.50
N PHE A 90 8.75 17.63 -3.72
CA PHE A 90 8.50 17.77 -2.29
C PHE A 90 8.97 16.52 -1.54
N SER A 91 9.32 16.68 -0.26
CA SER A 91 9.54 15.53 0.61
C SER A 91 8.20 14.84 0.91
N VAL A 92 8.10 13.57 0.52
CA VAL A 92 6.90 12.75 0.68
C VAL A 92 7.19 11.52 1.52
N ARG A 93 6.21 11.14 2.35
CA ARG A 93 6.16 9.87 3.06
C ARG A 93 4.99 9.05 2.50
N LEU A 94 5.26 7.81 2.13
CA LEU A 94 4.22 6.92 1.64
C LEU A 94 3.23 6.54 2.75
N VAL A 95 1.93 6.67 2.49
CA VAL A 95 0.85 6.34 3.42
C VAL A 95 0.26 5.00 3.05
N SER A 96 -0.38 4.89 1.89
CA SER A 96 -1.10 3.68 1.47
C SER A 96 -1.24 3.63 -0.06
N PRO A 97 -1.27 2.44 -0.68
CA PRO A 97 -1.78 2.32 -2.04
C PRO A 97 -3.28 2.67 -2.08
N VAL A 98 -3.72 3.22 -3.20
CA VAL A 98 -5.12 3.49 -3.49
C VAL A 98 -5.56 2.51 -4.60
N ALA A 99 -6.76 2.70 -5.16
CA ALA A 99 -7.16 2.03 -6.38
C ALA A 99 -6.30 2.47 -7.58
N ALA A 100 -6.24 1.61 -8.60
CA ALA A 100 -5.76 1.99 -9.93
C ALA A 100 -4.35 2.61 -9.93
N GLY A 101 -3.35 1.94 -9.35
CA GLY A 101 -1.94 2.36 -9.41
C GLY A 101 -1.63 3.71 -8.74
N LEU A 102 -2.59 4.30 -8.02
CA LEU A 102 -2.39 5.53 -7.26
C LEU A 102 -1.76 5.24 -5.92
N LEU A 103 -0.90 6.16 -5.47
CA LEU A 103 -0.30 6.17 -4.15
C LEU A 103 -0.79 7.39 -3.39
N LEU A 104 -1.16 7.18 -2.13
CA LEU A 104 -1.41 8.26 -1.18
C LEU A 104 -0.13 8.51 -0.39
N CYS A 105 0.33 9.75 -0.41
CA CYS A 105 1.51 10.24 0.27
C CYS A 105 1.13 11.36 1.25
N ARG A 106 1.96 11.55 2.27
CA ARG A 106 1.90 12.68 3.19
C ARG A 106 3.11 13.58 2.91
N LEU A 107 2.88 14.87 2.79
CA LEU A 107 3.95 15.84 2.70
C LEU A 107 4.70 15.97 4.03
N GLY A 108 6.02 16.13 3.95
CA GLY A 108 6.87 16.28 5.14
C GLY A 108 6.54 17.53 5.97
N THR A 109 6.10 18.61 5.32
CA THR A 109 5.65 19.86 5.94
C THR A 109 4.12 19.95 5.94
N GLY A 110 3.52 20.37 7.06
CA GLY A 110 2.07 20.60 7.17
C GLY A 110 1.18 19.35 7.18
N GLY A 111 1.71 18.15 6.91
CA GLY A 111 0.97 16.89 7.00
C GLY A 111 -0.13 16.71 5.95
N ARG A 112 -0.22 17.61 4.96
CA ARG A 112 -1.18 17.56 3.86
C ARG A 112 -0.98 16.31 3.02
N LEU A 113 -2.09 15.76 2.54
CA LEU A 113 -2.10 14.54 1.73
C LEU A 113 -1.96 14.86 0.24
N LEU A 114 -1.23 14.01 -0.47
CA LEU A 114 -0.96 14.08 -1.91
C LEU A 114 -1.25 12.73 -2.54
N LEU A 115 -1.92 12.75 -3.69
CA LEU A 115 -2.04 11.61 -4.57
C LEU A 115 -0.99 11.70 -5.67
N CYS A 116 -0.38 10.57 -6.00
CA CYS A 116 0.45 10.48 -7.19
C CYS A 116 0.23 9.16 -7.93
N ASN A 117 0.42 9.21 -9.24
CA ASN A 117 0.62 8.04 -10.08
C ASN A 117 2.08 8.04 -10.53
N PRO A 118 2.92 7.12 -10.03
CA PRO A 118 4.32 7.09 -10.38
C PRO A 118 4.57 6.64 -11.83
N PHE A 119 3.59 5.99 -12.48
CA PHE A 119 3.71 5.52 -13.85
C PHE A 119 3.30 6.58 -14.88
N THR A 120 2.34 7.44 -14.55
CA THR A 120 1.97 8.60 -15.39
C THR A 120 2.73 9.87 -14.99
N ARG A 121 3.52 9.82 -13.91
CA ARG A 121 4.26 10.97 -13.33
C ARG A 121 3.36 12.16 -12.99
N GLN A 122 2.10 11.89 -12.65
CA GLN A 122 1.11 12.90 -12.26
C GLN A 122 0.95 12.93 -10.74
N HIS A 123 0.66 14.11 -10.20
CA HIS A 123 0.33 14.26 -8.79
C HIS A 123 -0.75 15.33 -8.59
N ARG A 124 -1.43 15.25 -7.43
CA ARG A 124 -2.46 16.18 -6.99
C ARG A 124 -2.46 16.28 -5.48
N LEU A 125 -2.45 17.51 -4.98
CA LEU A 125 -2.68 17.76 -3.56
C LEU A 125 -4.16 17.59 -3.25
N LEU A 126 -4.47 16.84 -2.19
CA LEU A 126 -5.82 16.85 -1.63
C LEU A 126 -6.10 18.19 -0.95
N PRO A 127 -7.36 18.61 -0.78
CA PRO A 127 -7.68 19.77 0.05
C PRO A 127 -7.13 19.58 1.47
N GLU A 128 -6.94 20.68 2.20
CA GLU A 128 -6.50 20.60 3.59
C GLU A 128 -7.56 19.93 4.46
N LEU A 129 -7.11 19.24 5.52
CA LEU A 129 -8.01 18.68 6.53
C LEU A 129 -8.79 19.82 7.18
N MET A 130 -10.04 19.54 7.56
CA MET A 130 -10.87 20.50 8.29
C MET A 130 -10.24 20.85 9.65
N THR A 131 -9.52 19.91 10.25
CA THR A 131 -8.75 20.12 11.48
C THR A 131 -7.30 19.68 11.25
N PRO A 132 -6.36 20.64 11.11
CA PRO A 132 -4.95 20.36 10.97
C PRO A 132 -4.42 19.55 12.15
N ARG A 133 -3.75 18.43 11.86
CA ARG A 133 -3.30 17.48 12.88
C ARG A 133 -2.05 16.74 12.46
N SER A 134 -1.19 16.43 13.43
CA SER A 134 0.03 15.66 13.21
C SER A 134 -0.20 14.18 13.48
N SER A 135 0.51 13.32 12.73
CA SER A 135 0.50 11.86 12.93
C SER A 135 -0.88 11.17 13.01
N PRO A 136 -1.90 11.55 12.21
CA PRO A 136 -3.16 10.81 12.24
C PRO A 136 -3.02 9.44 11.57
N ALA A 137 -3.86 8.50 12.01
CA ALA A 137 -4.12 7.27 11.30
C ALA A 137 -4.88 7.60 10.01
N VAL A 138 -4.41 7.03 8.91
CA VAL A 138 -4.99 7.22 7.58
C VAL A 138 -5.37 5.87 7.01
N GLY A 139 -6.58 5.78 6.50
CA GLY A 139 -7.14 4.61 5.85
C GLY A 139 -7.65 4.96 4.48
N VAL A 140 -7.47 4.08 3.49
CA VAL A 140 -7.99 4.30 2.14
C VAL A 140 -8.90 3.15 1.76
N VAL A 141 -10.12 3.49 1.38
CA VAL A 141 -11.10 2.53 0.86
C VAL A 141 -11.31 2.84 -0.61
N ALA A 142 -10.97 1.89 -1.47
CA ALA A 142 -11.35 1.93 -2.87
C ALA A 142 -12.88 1.81 -2.99
N GLY A 143 -13.49 2.71 -3.73
CA GLY A 143 -14.89 2.65 -4.14
C GLY A 143 -15.03 1.97 -5.51
N GLY A 144 -16.06 2.36 -6.25
CA GLY A 144 -16.28 1.91 -7.63
C GLY A 144 -15.20 2.40 -8.61
N ALA A 145 -15.50 2.33 -9.92
CA ALA A 145 -14.53 2.37 -11.03
C ALA A 145 -13.42 3.46 -11.00
N ALA A 146 -13.63 4.59 -10.31
CA ALA A 146 -12.61 5.62 -10.09
C ALA A 146 -12.75 6.40 -8.77
N SER A 147 -13.55 5.91 -7.83
CA SER A 147 -13.74 6.58 -6.55
C SER A 147 -12.96 5.90 -5.44
N PHE A 148 -12.57 6.68 -4.46
CA PHE A 148 -12.02 6.23 -3.19
C PHE A 148 -12.42 7.21 -2.09
N LYS A 149 -12.32 6.74 -0.86
CA LYS A 149 -12.48 7.54 0.34
C LYS A 149 -11.21 7.44 1.18
N VAL A 150 -10.80 8.57 1.76
CA VAL A 150 -9.68 8.62 2.70
C VAL A 150 -10.22 8.96 4.07
N PHE A 151 -10.01 8.05 5.02
CA PHE A 151 -10.39 8.19 6.42
C PHE A 151 -9.20 8.70 7.22
N VAL A 152 -9.41 9.71 8.04
CA VAL A 152 -8.39 10.30 8.90
C VAL A 152 -8.92 10.36 10.33
N ALA A 153 -8.25 9.65 11.24
CA ALA A 153 -8.66 9.49 12.63
C ALA A 153 -7.49 9.68 13.59
N GLY A 154 -7.78 10.18 14.79
CA GLY A 154 -6.76 10.59 15.74
C GLY A 154 -5.88 11.71 15.17
N GLY A 155 -4.63 11.74 15.60
CA GLY A 155 -3.67 12.82 15.39
C GLY A 155 -3.58 13.74 16.61
N ALA A 156 -2.49 14.50 16.70
CA ALA A 156 -2.28 15.49 17.75
C ALA A 156 -2.42 16.92 17.19
N THR A 157 -3.15 17.75 17.92
CA THR A 157 -3.27 19.21 17.74
C THR A 157 -2.67 19.93 18.96
N ALA A 158 -2.65 21.26 18.95
CA ALA A 158 -2.24 22.05 20.11
C ALA A 158 -3.14 21.81 21.34
N GLY A 159 -4.40 21.38 21.13
CA GLY A 159 -5.38 21.11 22.19
C GLY A 159 -5.38 19.66 22.70
N GLY A 160 -4.51 18.79 22.18
CA GLY A 160 -4.44 17.38 22.56
C GLY A 160 -4.72 16.43 21.40
N TYR A 161 -5.21 15.23 21.71
CA TYR A 161 -5.54 14.22 20.69
C TYR A 161 -6.87 14.55 20.03
N GLU A 162 -6.88 14.49 18.70
CA GLU A 162 -8.01 14.92 17.89
C GLU A 162 -9.13 13.88 17.88
N PRO A 163 -10.32 14.20 18.40
CA PRO A 163 -11.41 13.25 18.53
C PRO A 163 -12.28 13.17 17.28
N THR A 164 -12.04 13.95 16.22
CA THR A 164 -12.90 13.89 15.03
C THR A 164 -12.41 12.87 14.00
N LEU A 165 -13.35 12.18 13.37
CA LEU A 165 -13.13 11.37 12.18
C LEU A 165 -13.47 12.23 10.94
N GLU A 166 -12.49 12.45 10.08
CA GLU A 166 -12.65 13.14 8.80
C GLU A 166 -12.58 12.17 7.63
N VAL A 167 -13.42 12.39 6.62
CA VAL A 167 -13.45 11.57 5.41
C VAL A 167 -13.40 12.46 4.18
N TYR A 168 -12.41 12.21 3.33
CA TYR A 168 -12.35 12.75 1.98
C TYR A 168 -13.15 11.87 1.04
N ASP A 169 -14.04 12.46 0.26
CA ASP A 169 -14.73 11.78 -0.82
C ASP A 169 -14.18 12.27 -2.17
N SER A 170 -13.53 11.37 -2.91
CA SER A 170 -12.98 11.70 -4.24
C SER A 170 -14.02 12.12 -5.28
N THR A 171 -15.29 11.74 -5.12
CA THR A 171 -16.37 12.12 -6.04
C THR A 171 -16.83 13.55 -5.80
N LEU A 172 -16.82 13.99 -4.54
CA LEU A 172 -17.16 15.35 -4.13
C LEU A 172 -15.94 16.27 -4.13
N GLY A 173 -14.73 15.70 -4.13
CA GLY A 173 -13.49 16.45 -4.08
C GLY A 173 -13.26 17.21 -2.76
N SER A 174 -13.94 16.83 -1.68
CA SER A 174 -13.96 17.58 -0.41
C SER A 174 -13.89 16.68 0.83
N TRP A 175 -13.48 17.28 1.95
CA TRP A 175 -13.52 16.66 3.27
C TRP A 175 -14.86 16.91 3.96
N ARG A 176 -15.30 15.95 4.75
CA ARG A 176 -16.40 16.12 5.71
C ARG A 176 -16.06 15.46 7.03
N ARG A 177 -16.60 15.99 8.12
CA ARG A 177 -16.61 15.30 9.41
C ARG A 177 -17.62 14.15 9.35
N ALA A 178 -17.14 12.93 9.52
CA ALA A 178 -17.96 11.72 9.43
C ALA A 178 -18.38 11.16 10.80
N GLY A 179 -17.69 11.55 11.87
CA GLY A 179 -18.03 11.11 13.23
C GLY A 179 -16.97 11.50 14.24
N THR A 180 -16.95 10.79 15.36
CA THR A 180 -15.95 10.94 16.43
C THR A 180 -15.14 9.66 16.59
N THR A 181 -13.90 9.83 17.02
CA THR A 181 -12.95 8.79 17.42
C THR A 181 -12.95 8.76 18.94
N PRO A 182 -13.26 7.62 19.60
CA PRO A 182 -13.18 7.50 21.05
C PRO A 182 -11.80 7.93 21.56
N ALA A 183 -11.74 8.63 22.71
CA ALA A 183 -10.50 9.21 23.22
C ALA A 183 -9.36 8.19 23.33
N GLY A 184 -9.66 6.98 23.84
CA GLY A 184 -8.69 5.88 23.91
C GLY A 184 -8.17 5.46 22.53
N PHE A 185 -9.00 5.49 21.50
CA PHE A 185 -8.59 5.13 20.14
C PHE A 185 -7.77 6.27 19.52
N ALA A 186 -8.15 7.52 19.71
CA ALA A 186 -7.43 8.67 19.18
C ALA A 186 -5.98 8.70 19.67
N VAL A 187 -5.74 8.45 20.96
CA VAL A 187 -4.39 8.34 21.54
C VAL A 187 -3.61 7.21 20.87
N ARG A 188 -4.18 6.01 20.82
CA ARG A 188 -3.50 4.82 20.29
C ARG A 188 -3.18 4.92 18.80
N LEU A 189 -4.13 5.42 18.02
CA LEU A 189 -3.96 5.69 16.58
C LEU A 189 -2.83 6.70 16.34
N THR A 190 -2.69 7.70 17.20
CA THR A 190 -1.66 8.74 17.07
C THR A 190 -0.27 8.27 17.48
N VAL A 191 -0.17 7.58 18.62
CA VAL A 191 1.11 7.33 19.29
C VAL A 191 1.66 5.94 18.97
N TRP A 192 0.78 4.94 18.81
CA TRP A 192 1.18 3.53 18.77
C TRP A 192 0.96 2.86 17.42
N THR A 193 0.42 3.54 16.40
CA THR A 193 0.27 2.91 15.08
C THR A 193 1.39 3.29 14.12
N PRO A 194 1.85 2.34 13.27
CA PRO A 194 2.78 2.64 12.19
C PRO A 194 2.09 3.35 11.01
N ASN A 195 0.80 3.69 11.11
CA ASN A 195 -0.04 4.23 10.04
C ASN A 195 -0.09 3.32 8.80
N GLU A 196 -0.22 2.02 9.04
CA GLU A 196 -0.50 1.01 8.02
C GLU A 196 -1.92 0.51 8.24
N CYS A 197 -2.70 0.46 7.15
CA CYS A 197 -4.10 0.08 7.20
C CYS A 197 -4.39 -1.07 6.24
N VAL A 198 -5.36 -1.90 6.60
CA VAL A 198 -5.93 -2.93 5.73
C VAL A 198 -7.44 -2.74 5.70
N VAL A 199 -8.04 -2.94 4.54
CA VAL A 199 -9.50 -2.92 4.37
C VAL A 199 -9.95 -4.35 4.14
N ALA A 200 -10.88 -4.82 4.96
CA ALA A 200 -11.46 -6.15 4.85
C ALA A 200 -12.91 -6.12 5.33
N GLY A 201 -13.82 -6.78 4.61
CA GLY A 201 -15.24 -6.87 4.98
C GLY A 201 -15.92 -5.51 5.24
N GLY A 202 -15.56 -4.46 4.50
CA GLY A 202 -16.14 -3.11 4.69
C GLY A 202 -15.63 -2.37 5.95
N VAL A 203 -14.55 -2.83 6.57
CA VAL A 203 -13.95 -2.22 7.76
C VAL A 203 -12.50 -1.84 7.47
N VAL A 204 -12.10 -0.66 7.93
CA VAL A 204 -10.71 -0.19 7.88
C VAL A 204 -10.04 -0.55 9.20
N TYR A 205 -8.95 -1.29 9.14
CA TYR A 205 -8.23 -1.75 10.31
C TYR A 205 -6.85 -1.14 10.43
N TRP A 206 -6.47 -0.80 11.66
CA TRP A 206 -5.13 -0.41 12.05
C TRP A 206 -4.66 -1.27 13.22
N MET A 207 -3.34 -1.48 13.30
CA MET A 207 -2.71 -2.27 14.34
C MET A 207 -1.81 -1.39 15.22
N THR A 208 -1.83 -1.60 16.52
CA THR A 208 -0.87 -0.99 17.45
C THR A 208 0.48 -1.71 17.38
N SER A 209 1.56 -1.02 17.69
CA SER A 209 2.95 -1.51 17.62
C SER A 209 3.69 -1.50 18.97
N ALA A 210 3.00 -1.20 20.09
CA ALA A 210 3.62 -1.10 21.41
C ALA A 210 2.80 -1.82 22.51
N ARG A 211 3.51 -2.45 23.45
CA ARG A 211 3.02 -3.29 24.57
C ARG A 211 2.37 -4.59 24.12
N ALA A 212 1.10 -4.52 23.71
CA ALA A 212 0.30 -5.63 23.24
C ALA A 212 -0.33 -5.22 21.91
N TYR A 213 -0.19 -6.07 20.89
CA TYR A 213 -0.81 -5.85 19.61
C TYR A 213 -2.34 -5.87 19.76
N SER A 214 -2.99 -4.79 19.32
CA SER A 214 -4.44 -4.65 19.26
C SER A 214 -4.83 -4.12 17.89
N VAL A 215 -5.96 -4.60 17.40
CA VAL A 215 -6.49 -4.28 16.08
C VAL A 215 -7.72 -3.39 16.26
N MET A 216 -7.61 -2.14 15.82
CA MET A 216 -8.70 -1.17 15.84
C MET A 216 -9.37 -1.15 14.48
N GLY A 217 -10.68 -1.38 14.44
CA GLY A 217 -11.49 -1.37 13.23
C GLY A 217 -12.47 -0.19 13.20
N LEU A 218 -12.64 0.40 12.02
CA LEU A 218 -13.67 1.39 11.71
C LEU A 218 -14.60 0.85 10.62
N GLU A 219 -15.86 0.60 10.95
CA GLU A 219 -16.86 0.16 9.99
C GLU A 219 -17.23 1.32 9.05
N VAL A 220 -17.03 1.13 7.74
CA VAL A 220 -17.17 2.20 6.73
C VAL A 220 -18.61 2.67 6.57
N ALA A 221 -19.58 1.77 6.73
CA ALA A 221 -21.00 2.06 6.52
C ALA A 221 -21.59 2.89 7.66
N THR A 222 -21.27 2.53 8.91
CA THR A 222 -21.88 3.09 10.12
C THR A 222 -20.99 4.13 10.80
N GLY A 223 -19.67 4.09 10.58
CA GLY A 223 -18.69 4.84 11.36
C GLY A 223 -18.43 4.26 12.75
N ALA A 224 -18.91 3.04 13.04
CA ALA A 224 -18.72 2.39 14.33
C ALA A 224 -17.27 1.92 14.51
N TRP A 225 -16.76 2.11 15.72
CA TRP A 225 -15.43 1.65 16.13
C TRP A 225 -15.51 0.31 16.84
N ARG A 226 -14.57 -0.58 16.54
CA ARG A 226 -14.38 -1.85 17.26
C ARG A 226 -12.92 -2.10 17.59
N GLU A 227 -12.68 -2.91 18.61
CA GLU A 227 -11.35 -3.39 19.00
C GLU A 227 -11.36 -4.91 19.01
N VAL A 228 -10.39 -5.50 18.31
CA VAL A 228 -10.16 -6.94 18.26
C VAL A 228 -8.78 -7.21 18.83
N LYS A 229 -8.67 -8.15 19.79
CA LYS A 229 -7.38 -8.54 20.35
C LYS A 229 -6.58 -9.30 19.30
N ALA A 230 -5.29 -8.99 19.14
CA ALA A 230 -4.44 -9.78 18.27
C ALA A 230 -4.16 -11.16 18.90
N PRO A 231 -4.01 -12.24 18.10
CA PRO A 231 -3.57 -13.52 18.59
C PRO A 231 -2.13 -13.38 19.12
N LEU A 232 -1.85 -13.98 20.29
CA LEU A 232 -0.52 -13.88 20.93
C LEU A 232 -0.03 -12.43 21.13
N ALA A 233 -0.94 -11.48 21.34
CA ALA A 233 -0.67 -10.03 21.36
C ALA A 233 0.56 -9.58 22.15
N GLU A 234 0.86 -10.23 23.28
CA GLU A 234 1.97 -9.88 24.17
C GLU A 234 3.30 -10.57 23.81
N ARG A 235 3.24 -11.62 22.97
CA ARG A 235 4.39 -12.45 22.58
C ARG A 235 4.91 -12.15 21.19
N LEU A 236 4.06 -11.56 20.34
CA LEU A 236 4.44 -11.15 18.99
C LEU A 236 5.60 -10.13 19.07
N GLN A 237 6.68 -10.40 18.34
CA GLN A 237 7.79 -9.47 18.17
C GLN A 237 7.61 -8.60 16.93
N TRP A 238 6.95 -9.15 15.91
CA TRP A 238 6.55 -8.45 14.71
C TRP A 238 5.18 -8.96 14.28
N ALA A 239 4.36 -8.08 13.73
CA ALA A 239 3.09 -8.43 13.13
C ALA A 239 2.66 -7.37 12.11
N ALA A 240 1.88 -7.77 11.13
CA ALA A 240 1.13 -6.87 10.27
C ALA A 240 -0.23 -7.47 9.93
N LEU A 241 -1.17 -6.58 9.64
CA LEU A 241 -2.44 -6.95 9.05
C LEU A 241 -2.26 -7.16 7.54
N VAL A 242 -3.04 -8.08 6.99
CA VAL A 242 -3.05 -8.37 5.54
C VAL A 242 -4.48 -8.61 5.07
N GLU A 243 -4.78 -8.26 3.81
CA GLU A 243 -6.04 -8.65 3.17
C GLU A 243 -5.87 -10.04 2.54
N ARG A 244 -6.68 -11.02 2.97
CA ARG A 244 -6.64 -12.37 2.41
C ARG A 244 -7.38 -12.48 1.07
N ARG A 245 -7.13 -13.55 0.32
CA ARG A 245 -7.84 -13.81 -0.94
C ARG A 245 -9.35 -13.94 -0.74
N SER A 246 -9.77 -14.44 0.43
CA SER A 246 -11.17 -14.54 0.90
C SER A 246 -11.85 -13.18 1.11
N GLY A 247 -11.08 -12.08 1.18
CA GLY A 247 -11.58 -10.75 1.54
C GLY A 247 -11.70 -10.54 3.06
N GLN A 248 -11.34 -11.54 3.87
CA GLN A 248 -11.29 -11.45 5.32
C GLN A 248 -9.98 -10.80 5.80
N LEU A 249 -10.01 -10.30 7.03
CA LEU A 249 -8.83 -9.75 7.68
C LEU A 249 -7.89 -10.88 8.08
N GLY A 250 -6.65 -10.81 7.61
CA GLY A 250 -5.57 -11.66 8.05
C GLY A 250 -4.59 -10.91 8.97
N LEU A 251 -3.82 -11.68 9.72
CA LEU A 251 -2.68 -11.21 10.49
C LEU A 251 -1.51 -12.14 10.23
N VAL A 252 -0.34 -11.58 9.95
CA VAL A 252 0.91 -12.33 9.81
C VAL A 252 1.85 -11.82 10.88
N GLY A 253 2.41 -12.72 11.68
CA GLY A 253 3.23 -12.33 12.81
C GLY A 253 4.04 -13.47 13.37
N GLY A 254 5.03 -13.15 14.18
CA GLY A 254 5.91 -14.14 14.78
C GLY A 254 6.34 -13.77 16.20
N CYS A 255 6.46 -14.82 17.01
CA CYS A 255 7.13 -14.76 18.31
C CYS A 255 8.59 -15.15 18.06
N GLY A 256 9.57 -14.42 18.60
CA GLY A 256 10.99 -14.66 18.31
C GLY A 256 11.41 -16.12 18.44
N GLY A 257 12.31 -16.59 17.55
CA GLY A 257 12.72 -18.00 17.48
C GLY A 257 12.21 -18.74 16.23
N ALA A 258 11.94 -18.03 15.14
CA ALA A 258 11.57 -18.56 13.82
C ALA A 258 10.13 -19.10 13.66
N GLU A 259 9.27 -18.98 14.67
CA GLU A 259 7.83 -19.29 14.51
C GLU A 259 7.06 -18.08 14.00
N GLY A 260 6.74 -18.05 12.71
CA GLY A 260 5.74 -17.12 12.16
C GLY A 260 4.47 -17.87 11.76
N ARG A 261 3.31 -17.24 11.94
CA ARG A 261 2.02 -17.81 11.56
C ARG A 261 1.19 -16.79 10.80
N VAL A 262 0.24 -17.31 10.05
CA VAL A 262 -0.82 -16.56 9.38
C VAL A 262 -2.13 -16.92 10.07
N TRP A 263 -2.83 -15.90 10.55
CA TRP A 263 -4.15 -16.02 11.14
C TRP A 263 -5.21 -15.36 10.26
N GLU A 264 -6.43 -15.86 10.31
CA GLU A 264 -7.63 -15.23 9.76
C GLU A 264 -8.60 -14.86 10.88
N LEU A 265 -9.18 -13.68 10.79
CA LEU A 265 -10.28 -13.26 11.65
C LEU A 265 -11.58 -13.87 11.13
N VAL A 266 -12.18 -14.75 11.91
CA VAL A 266 -13.48 -15.38 11.63
C VAL A 266 -14.60 -14.67 12.39
N GLU A 267 -15.83 -15.12 12.16
CA GLU A 267 -17.00 -14.62 12.88
C GLU A 267 -16.84 -14.80 14.40
N GLY A 268 -17.30 -13.83 15.19
CA GLY A 268 -17.12 -13.83 16.64
C GLY A 268 -15.84 -13.17 17.15
N ASP A 269 -15.10 -12.46 16.29
CA ASP A 269 -13.82 -11.80 16.61
C ASP A 269 -12.72 -12.79 17.09
N GLU A 270 -12.79 -14.04 16.61
CA GLU A 270 -11.80 -15.08 16.89
C GLU A 270 -10.77 -15.21 15.78
N TRP A 271 -9.54 -15.59 16.14
CA TRP A 271 -8.44 -15.80 15.20
C TRP A 271 -8.14 -17.29 15.03
N VAL A 272 -8.21 -17.78 13.80
CA VAL A 272 -7.82 -19.15 13.45
C VAL A 272 -6.51 -19.17 12.68
N VAL A 273 -5.65 -20.14 12.95
CA VAL A 273 -4.39 -20.32 12.20
C VAL A 273 -4.71 -20.95 10.85
N VAL A 274 -4.26 -20.31 9.77
CA VAL A 274 -4.52 -20.73 8.38
C VAL A 274 -3.25 -20.98 7.59
N GLY A 275 -2.09 -20.72 8.18
CA GLY A 275 -0.80 -20.95 7.55
C GLY A 275 0.35 -20.73 8.52
N GLU A 276 1.52 -21.24 8.12
CA GLU A 276 2.77 -21.05 8.82
C GLU A 276 3.75 -20.32 7.90
N VAL A 277 4.55 -19.43 8.50
CA VAL A 277 5.66 -18.77 7.84
C VAL A 277 6.90 -19.64 8.05
N PRO A 278 7.64 -20.00 7.00
CA PRO A 278 8.82 -20.83 7.14
C PRO A 278 9.85 -20.21 8.10
N ALA A 279 10.39 -21.05 8.99
CA ALA A 279 11.36 -20.63 9.99
C ALA A 279 12.58 -19.95 9.38
N GLU A 280 13.08 -20.46 8.25
CA GLU A 280 14.19 -19.84 7.53
C GLU A 280 13.87 -18.43 7.04
N ALA A 281 12.66 -18.20 6.53
CA ALA A 281 12.23 -16.89 6.04
C ALA A 281 12.16 -15.87 7.18
N ALA A 282 11.55 -16.23 8.30
CA ALA A 282 11.46 -15.38 9.47
C ALA A 282 12.84 -15.12 10.12
N GLY A 283 13.70 -16.15 10.16
CA GLY A 283 15.04 -16.08 10.74
C GLY A 283 16.00 -15.20 9.94
N ARG A 284 16.00 -15.30 8.60
CA ARG A 284 16.88 -14.50 7.72
C ARG A 284 16.66 -12.99 7.85
N ILE A 285 15.41 -12.58 8.08
CA ILE A 285 15.04 -11.17 8.24
C ILE A 285 15.29 -10.71 9.69
N SER A 286 14.92 -11.55 10.66
CA SER A 286 15.08 -11.24 12.09
C SER A 286 16.55 -11.19 12.54
N GLY A 287 17.45 -11.88 11.84
CA GLY A 287 18.88 -11.94 12.16
C GLY A 287 19.67 -10.64 11.97
N GLY A 288 19.04 -9.57 11.48
CA GLY A 288 19.74 -8.29 11.22
C GLY A 288 18.89 -7.02 11.34
N GLY A 289 17.62 -7.06 11.77
CA GLY A 289 16.80 -5.84 11.85
C GLY A 289 15.33 -6.01 12.23
N THR A 290 14.51 -4.98 11.95
CA THR A 290 13.05 -5.00 12.18
C THR A 290 12.32 -5.65 11.01
N THR A 291 11.70 -6.79 11.24
CA THR A 291 10.84 -7.46 10.25
C THR A 291 9.58 -6.64 10.00
N ARG A 292 9.36 -6.27 8.74
CA ARG A 292 8.13 -5.63 8.27
C ARG A 292 7.37 -6.59 7.38
N CYS A 293 6.07 -6.37 7.28
CA CYS A 293 5.19 -7.19 6.48
C CYS A 293 4.20 -6.28 5.76
N VAL A 294 3.93 -6.60 4.50
CA VAL A 294 2.81 -6.03 3.75
C VAL A 294 2.10 -7.15 3.03
N GLY A 295 0.77 -7.12 3.01
CA GLY A 295 0.01 -8.10 2.28
C GLY A 295 -1.28 -7.53 1.72
N ARG A 296 -1.66 -8.08 0.58
CA ARG A 296 -2.82 -7.64 -0.21
C ARG A 296 -3.29 -8.80 -1.08
N GLU A 297 -4.60 -9.01 -1.11
CA GLU A 297 -5.25 -9.97 -2.02
C GLU A 297 -4.68 -11.40 -1.94
N GLY A 298 -4.23 -11.84 -0.75
CA GLY A 298 -3.62 -13.17 -0.55
C GLY A 298 -2.15 -13.28 -0.92
N GLU A 299 -1.47 -12.17 -1.24
CA GLU A 299 -0.01 -12.10 -1.26
C GLU A 299 0.53 -11.44 0.01
N VAL A 300 1.65 -11.95 0.50
CA VAL A 300 2.33 -11.47 1.71
C VAL A 300 3.82 -11.34 1.41
N TYR A 301 4.40 -10.19 1.75
CA TYR A 301 5.83 -9.92 1.61
C TYR A 301 6.39 -9.59 2.98
N LEU A 302 7.29 -10.45 3.47
CA LEU A 302 8.09 -10.22 4.67
C LEU A 302 9.44 -9.68 4.24
N TYR A 303 9.81 -8.51 4.75
CA TYR A 303 11.02 -7.81 4.34
C TYR A 303 11.63 -7.05 5.52
N GLY A 304 12.95 -6.86 5.47
CA GLY A 304 13.68 -6.03 6.43
C GLY A 304 14.28 -4.83 5.73
N GLU A 305 15.60 -4.88 5.57
CA GLU A 305 16.36 -3.95 4.74
C GLU A 305 16.39 -4.41 3.28
N LEU A 306 16.59 -3.48 2.35
CA LEU A 306 16.48 -3.76 0.91
C LEU A 306 17.50 -4.82 0.44
N GLY A 307 18.68 -4.85 1.07
CA GLY A 307 19.73 -5.84 0.78
C GLY A 307 19.52 -7.20 1.47
N GLN A 308 18.62 -7.32 2.46
CA GLN A 308 18.42 -8.60 3.16
C GLN A 308 17.58 -9.61 2.35
N GLY A 309 16.93 -9.17 1.28
CA GLY A 309 15.94 -9.97 0.58
C GLY A 309 14.57 -9.94 1.25
N MET A 310 13.67 -10.75 0.75
CA MET A 310 12.31 -10.85 1.24
C MET A 310 11.75 -12.25 1.04
N ALA A 311 10.87 -12.67 1.94
CA ALA A 311 10.06 -13.87 1.76
C ALA A 311 8.69 -13.48 1.22
N VAL A 312 8.27 -14.17 0.16
CA VAL A 312 7.01 -13.92 -0.53
C VAL A 312 6.11 -15.13 -0.34
N GLY A 313 5.01 -14.93 0.39
CA GLY A 313 3.96 -15.91 0.62
C GLY A 313 2.78 -15.68 -0.31
N ARG A 314 2.31 -16.72 -0.99
CA ARG A 314 1.12 -16.67 -1.85
C ARG A 314 0.09 -17.68 -1.41
N GLU A 315 -1.14 -17.20 -1.28
CA GLU A 315 -2.31 -18.02 -1.02
C GLU A 315 -2.86 -18.60 -2.33
N LEU A 316 -2.64 -19.90 -2.51
CA LEU A 316 -3.07 -20.70 -3.66
C LEU A 316 -3.93 -21.86 -3.17
N GLU A 317 -5.19 -21.93 -3.61
CA GLU A 317 -6.14 -23.00 -3.26
C GLU A 317 -6.26 -23.26 -1.74
N GLY A 318 -6.16 -22.21 -0.93
CA GLY A 318 -6.25 -22.29 0.53
C GLY A 318 -4.96 -22.75 1.23
N ARG A 319 -3.86 -22.91 0.49
CA ARG A 319 -2.52 -23.21 1.02
C ARG A 319 -1.57 -22.04 0.80
N TRP A 320 -0.58 -21.93 1.67
CA TRP A 320 0.47 -20.93 1.58
C TRP A 320 1.72 -21.52 0.95
N GLU A 321 2.13 -20.97 -0.18
CA GLU A 321 3.42 -21.24 -0.80
C GLU A 321 4.36 -20.09 -0.54
N TRP A 322 5.58 -20.39 -0.09
CA TRP A 322 6.59 -19.39 0.24
C TRP A 322 7.80 -19.53 -0.66
N GLU A 323 8.22 -18.42 -1.25
CA GLU A 323 9.47 -18.32 -1.99
C GLU A 323 10.38 -17.24 -1.37
N TRP A 324 11.69 -17.45 -1.53
CA TRP A 324 12.68 -16.44 -1.17
C TRP A 324 13.05 -15.60 -2.39
N VAL A 325 13.09 -14.29 -2.22
CA VAL A 325 13.54 -13.34 -3.24
C VAL A 325 14.75 -12.59 -2.71
N ASP A 326 15.82 -12.61 -3.49
CA ASP A 326 17.05 -11.93 -3.11
C ASP A 326 16.88 -10.41 -3.07
N GLY A 327 17.65 -9.81 -2.16
CA GLY A 327 17.66 -8.37 -1.95
C GLY A 327 18.14 -7.63 -3.19
N CYS A 328 17.78 -6.36 -3.26
CA CYS A 328 18.40 -5.50 -4.25
C CYS A 328 19.78 -5.11 -3.72
N PHE A 329 20.85 -5.47 -4.43
CA PHE A 329 22.23 -5.04 -4.12
C PHE A 329 22.80 -4.10 -5.18
N SER A 330 22.28 -4.19 -6.40
CA SER A 330 22.59 -3.28 -7.50
C SER A 330 21.38 -3.14 -8.40
N VAL A 331 21.24 -1.97 -9.04
CA VAL A 331 20.28 -1.75 -10.13
C VAL A 331 21.05 -1.15 -11.29
N LEU A 332 20.91 -1.73 -12.49
CA LEU A 332 21.57 -1.27 -13.71
C LEU A 332 23.12 -1.18 -13.58
N GLY A 333 23.73 -2.06 -12.79
CA GLY A 333 25.19 -2.12 -12.60
C GLY A 333 25.76 -1.14 -11.57
N ALA A 334 24.95 -0.29 -10.95
CA ALA A 334 25.36 0.57 -9.84
C ALA A 334 25.05 -0.10 -8.49
N GLU A 335 26.04 -0.18 -7.61
CA GLU A 335 25.86 -0.68 -6.23
C GLU A 335 24.98 0.27 -5.41
N LEU A 336 24.09 -0.29 -4.59
CA LEU A 336 23.21 0.46 -3.69
C LEU A 336 23.95 1.29 -2.64
N LYS A 337 25.18 0.90 -2.28
CA LYS A 337 26.06 1.67 -1.39
C LYS A 337 26.46 3.03 -1.96
N ALA A 338 26.38 3.20 -3.28
CA ALA A 338 26.63 4.47 -3.96
C ALA A 338 25.41 5.41 -3.98
N LEU A 339 24.22 4.95 -3.57
CA LEU A 339 23.01 5.77 -3.52
C LEU A 339 22.88 6.44 -2.13
N PRO A 340 23.00 7.77 -2.04
CA PRO A 340 22.93 8.49 -0.76
C PRO A 340 21.58 8.23 -0.06
N GLY A 341 21.62 7.76 1.18
CA GLY A 341 20.43 7.56 2.02
C GLY A 341 19.65 6.25 1.80
N ALA A 342 20.02 5.40 0.84
CA ALA A 342 19.35 4.11 0.60
C ALA A 342 19.76 3.01 1.61
N ALA A 343 20.98 3.10 2.16
CA ALA A 343 21.57 2.04 2.99
C ALA A 343 21.13 2.06 4.47
N ALA A 344 20.45 3.10 4.96
CA ALA A 344 20.10 3.23 6.39
C ALA A 344 18.69 3.80 6.68
N ALA A 345 17.90 4.14 5.65
CA ALA A 345 16.56 4.68 5.85
C ALA A 345 15.55 3.53 6.07
N PRO A 346 14.56 3.69 6.98
CA PRO A 346 13.52 2.69 7.14
C PRO A 346 12.69 2.60 5.85
N LEU A 347 12.58 1.39 5.32
CA LEU A 347 11.82 1.09 4.11
C LEU A 347 10.35 0.89 4.45
N LYS A 348 9.49 1.47 3.63
CA LYS A 348 8.06 1.14 3.62
C LYS A 348 7.72 0.43 2.33
N GLY A 349 7.26 -0.82 2.47
CA GLY A 349 6.74 -1.66 1.41
C GLY A 349 5.26 -1.41 1.18
N VAL A 350 4.83 -1.34 -0.09
CA VAL A 350 3.41 -1.39 -0.47
C VAL A 350 3.20 -2.28 -1.68
N LEU A 351 2.02 -2.89 -1.76
CA LEU A 351 1.59 -3.69 -2.89
C LEU A 351 0.65 -2.91 -3.79
N LEU A 352 1.06 -2.76 -5.04
CA LEU A 352 0.37 -1.92 -6.02
C LEU A 352 0.22 -2.68 -7.34
N HIS A 353 -1.01 -2.78 -7.82
CA HIS A 353 -1.26 -3.15 -9.21
C HIS A 353 -0.88 -1.96 -10.11
N PRO A 354 0.14 -2.07 -10.96
CA PRO A 354 0.54 -0.98 -11.83
C PRO A 354 -0.57 -0.68 -12.84
N THR A 355 -0.81 0.60 -13.10
CA THR A 355 -1.71 1.02 -14.17
C THR A 355 -1.12 2.20 -14.90
N LEU A 356 -1.25 2.16 -16.23
CA LEU A 356 -0.84 3.24 -17.12
C LEU A 356 -2.05 4.04 -17.62
N SER A 357 -3.25 3.57 -17.29
CA SER A 357 -4.47 4.27 -17.60
C SER A 357 -4.52 5.59 -16.83
N PRO A 358 -4.89 6.71 -17.48
CA PRO A 358 -5.05 7.99 -16.81
C PRO A 358 -6.06 7.85 -15.67
N SER A 359 -5.72 8.40 -14.50
CA SER A 359 -6.65 8.44 -13.38
C SER A 359 -7.55 9.66 -13.53
N PHE A 360 -8.87 9.45 -13.53
CA PHE A 360 -9.87 10.52 -13.67
C PHE A 360 -9.66 11.67 -12.67
N CYS A 361 -9.08 11.37 -11.50
CA CYS A 361 -8.73 12.37 -10.49
C CYS A 361 -7.72 13.44 -10.94
N PHE A 362 -7.04 13.25 -12.09
CA PHE A 362 -6.10 14.22 -12.67
C PHE A 362 -6.62 14.93 -13.94
N LEU A 363 -7.80 14.58 -14.46
CA LEU A 363 -8.29 15.09 -15.76
C LEU A 363 -8.80 16.55 -15.73
N HIS A 364 -9.03 17.12 -14.55
CA HIS A 364 -9.50 18.51 -14.37
C HIS A 364 -8.39 19.48 -13.92
N GLN A 365 -7.15 19.23 -14.31
CA GLN A 365 -6.09 20.22 -14.13
C GLN A 365 -6.20 21.22 -15.28
N ASP A 366 -6.84 22.37 -15.02
CA ASP A 366 -6.60 23.55 -15.86
C ASP A 366 -5.13 23.99 -15.69
N PRO A 367 -4.47 24.42 -16.79
CA PRO A 367 -3.02 24.59 -16.89
C PRO A 367 -2.41 25.62 -15.94
#